data_AF-A0A382CL64-F1
#
_entry.id   AF-A0A382CL64-F1
#
_cell.length_a   1.000
_cell.length_b   1.000
_cell.length_c   1.000
_cell.angle_alpha   90.00
_cell.angle_beta   90.00
_cell.angle_gamma   90.00
#
_symmetry.space_group_name_H-M   'P 1'
#
loop_
_entity.id
_entity.type
_entity.pdbx_description
1 polymer ?
#
loop_
_entity_poly.entity_id
_entity_poly.type
_entity_poly.pdbx_seq_one_letter_code
_entity_poly.pdbx_strand_id
1 'polypeptide(L)' 'VKAKIYQSLEEARYALLKKLNTWAASNEKPGAGNYKIVRLEVAVGNAHPLEWLTLQDCERKVFWENRSQTEQFAGIGSAL' A
#
# COMPACT_ATOMS: atom_id res chain seq x y z
N VAL A 1 -11.05 -0.26 -17.62
CA VAL A 1 -11.89 0.01 -16.42
C VAL A 1 -11.18 1.07 -15.59
N LYS A 2 -11.83 2.19 -15.28
CA LYS A 2 -11.21 3.27 -14.47
C LYS A 2 -10.98 2.71 -13.05
N ALA A 3 -9.76 2.85 -12.52
CA ALA A 3 -9.46 2.37 -11.17
C ALA A 3 -10.35 3.10 -10.15
N LYS A 4 -10.96 2.37 -9.22
CA LYS A 4 -11.74 2.97 -8.14
C LYS A 4 -10.77 3.75 -7.24
N ILE A 5 -11.07 5.02 -7.00
CA ILE A 5 -10.36 5.88 -6.06
C ILE A 5 -11.15 5.88 -4.76
N TYR A 6 -10.53 5.41 -3.68
CA TYR A 6 -11.14 5.38 -2.35
C TYR A 6 -10.97 6.74 -1.67
N GLN A 7 -12.00 7.16 -0.92
CA GLN A 7 -12.02 8.49 -0.30
C GLN A 7 -11.47 8.47 1.13
N SER A 8 -11.51 7.32 1.81
CA SER A 8 -10.93 7.14 3.13
C SER A 8 -9.84 6.08 3.15
N LEU A 9 -8.91 6.21 4.10
CA LEU A 9 -7.87 5.21 4.33
C LEU A 9 -8.44 3.87 4.79
N GLU A 10 -9.57 3.87 5.52
CA GLU A 10 -10.20 2.63 5.98
C GLU A 10 -10.83 1.85 4.81
N GLU A 11 -11.51 2.53 3.89
CA GLU A 11 -12.03 1.88 2.68
C GLU A 11 -10.89 1.31 1.80
N ALA A 12 -9.81 2.08 1.67
CA ALA A 12 -8.63 1.66 0.93
C ALA A 12 -7.97 0.43 1.57
N ARG A 13 -7.83 0.44 2.90
CA ARG A 13 -7.34 -0.70 3.69
C ARG A 13 -8.19 -1.94 3.47
N TYR A 14 -9.51 -1.82 3.59
CA TYR A 14 -10.43 -2.95 3.35
C TYR A 14 -10.31 -3.51 1.93
N ALA A 15 -10.23 -2.63 0.93
CA ALA A 15 -10.03 -3.03 -0.46
C ALA A 15 -8.70 -3.73 -0.71
N LEU A 16 -7.62 -3.26 -0.08
CA LEU A 16 -6.30 -3.87 -0.18
C LEU A 16 -6.28 -5.26 0.49
N LEU A 17 -6.91 -5.40 1.66
CA LEU A 17 -7.09 -6.69 2.34
C LEU A 17 -7.88 -7.68 1.48
N LYS A 18 -8.93 -7.21 0.80
CA LYS A 18 -9.69 -8.06 -0.14
C LYS A 18 -8.78 -8.58 -1.28
N LYS A 19 -7.96 -7.70 -1.88
CA LYS A 19 -6.99 -8.11 -2.90
C LYS A 19 -5.98 -9.13 -2.37
N LEU A 20 -5.45 -8.89 -1.17
CA LEU A 20 -4.51 -9.81 -0.51
C LEU A 20 -5.15 -11.18 -0.28
N ASN A 21 -6.37 -11.22 0.26
CA ASN A 21 -7.07 -12.47 0.53
C ASN A 21 -7.40 -13.23 -0.77
N THR A 22 -7.83 -12.53 -1.82
CA THR A 22 -8.05 -13.15 -3.13
C THR A 22 -6.76 -13.73 -3.71
N TRP A 23 -5.65 -12.99 -3.61
CA TRP A 23 -4.35 -13.48 -4.08
C TRP A 23 -3.83 -14.66 -3.24
N ALA A 24 -3.95 -14.60 -1.91
CA ALA A 24 -3.53 -15.69 -1.03
C ALA A 24 -4.36 -16.98 -1.24
N ALA A 25 -5.62 -16.83 -1.66
CA ALA A 25 -6.51 -17.94 -1.97
C ALA A 25 -6.37 -18.45 -3.43
N SER A 26 -5.74 -17.70 -4.34
CA SER A 26 -5.53 -18.18 -5.70
C SER A 26 -4.44 -19.25 -5.70
N ASN A 27 -4.73 -20.41 -6.28
CA ASN A 27 -3.74 -21.48 -6.51
C ASN A 27 -2.70 -21.09 -7.59
N GLU A 28 -2.64 -19.83 -7.99
CA GLU A 28 -1.58 -19.28 -8.85
C GLU A 28 -0.27 -19.25 -8.07
N LYS A 29 0.32 -20.42 -7.88
CA LYS A 29 1.74 -20.54 -7.60
C LYS A 29 2.45 -19.76 -8.71
N PRO A 30 3.36 -18.82 -8.38
CA PRO A 30 4.15 -18.17 -9.41
C PRO A 30 4.77 -19.30 -10.25
N GLY A 31 4.39 -19.33 -11.53
CA GLY A 31 4.90 -20.32 -12.47
C GLY A 31 6.42 -20.34 -12.37
N ALA A 32 7.02 -21.49 -12.66
CA ALA A 32 8.44 -21.83 -12.45
C ALA A 32 9.48 -20.91 -13.16
N GLY A 33 9.13 -19.69 -13.54
CA GLY A 33 10.01 -18.58 -13.89
C GLY A 33 9.98 -17.46 -12.84
N ASN A 34 10.79 -17.59 -11.80
CA ASN A 34 11.57 -16.51 -11.16
C ASN A 34 10.96 -15.12 -10.90
N TYR A 35 9.71 -14.98 -10.44
CA TYR A 35 9.27 -13.73 -9.81
C TYR A 35 8.56 -13.99 -8.47
N LYS A 36 9.26 -13.66 -7.37
CA LYS A 36 8.88 -13.94 -5.96
C LYS A 36 8.22 -12.74 -5.25
N ILE A 37 8.01 -11.62 -5.94
CA ILE A 37 7.51 -10.38 -5.33
C ILE A 37 6.19 -10.00 -5.98
N VAL A 38 5.16 -9.80 -5.16
CA VAL A 38 3.83 -9.35 -5.59
C VAL A 38 3.56 -7.98 -4.99
N ARG A 39 3.14 -7.03 -5.84
CA ARG A 39 2.76 -5.68 -5.45
C ARG A 39 1.25 -5.54 -5.54
N LEU A 40 0.61 -5.22 -4.41
CA LEU A 40 -0.83 -4.99 -4.32
C LEU A 40 -1.08 -3.52 -3.97
N GLU A 41 -1.92 -2.85 -4.75
CA GLU A 41 -2.15 -1.41 -4.62
C GLU A 41 -3.61 -1.02 -4.78
N VAL A 42 -3.98 0.10 -4.15
CA VAL A 42 -5.27 0.77 -4.27
C VAL A 42 -5.03 2.28 -4.36
N ALA A 43 -5.87 2.98 -5.13
CA ALA A 43 -5.77 4.44 -5.26
C ALA A 43 -6.56 5.14 -4.15
N VAL A 44 -5.99 6.17 -3.55
CA VAL A 44 -6.60 6.99 -2.49
C VAL A 44 -6.61 8.45 -2.94
N GLY A 45 -7.73 9.15 -2.78
CA GLY A 45 -7.89 10.52 -3.25
C GLY A 45 -7.21 11.56 -2.34
N ASN A 46 -7.54 11.53 -1.04
CA ASN A 46 -7.05 12.48 -0.06
C ASN A 46 -6.25 11.73 1.02
N ALA A 47 -4.96 11.51 0.75
CA ALA A 47 -4.06 10.94 1.74
C ALA A 47 -3.22 12.05 2.37
N HIS A 48 -3.01 11.96 3.70
CA HIS A 48 -2.05 12.78 4.45
C HIS A 48 -0.95 11.86 4.99
N PRO A 49 0.10 11.56 4.18
CA PRO A 49 1.04 10.48 4.48
C PRO A 49 1.76 10.65 5.82
N LEU A 50 2.19 11.88 6.16
CA LEU A 50 2.88 12.14 7.42
C LEU A 50 1.96 11.95 8.63
N GLU A 51 0.75 12.51 8.57
CA GLU A 51 -0.25 12.38 9.64
C GLU A 51 -0.64 10.92 9.85
N TRP A 52 -0.83 10.16 8.77
CA TRP A 52 -1.07 8.73 8.87
C TRP A 52 0.09 7.99 9.55
N LEU A 53 1.34 8.34 9.22
CA LEU A 53 2.54 7.68 9.73
C LEU A 53 2.76 7.90 11.23
N THR A 54 2.40 9.07 11.76
CA THR A 54 2.54 9.36 13.20
C THR A 54 1.61 8.48 14.04
N LEU A 55 0.46 8.08 13.49
CA LEU A 55 -0.53 7.21 14.15
C LEU A 55 -0.14 5.73 14.19
N GLN A 56 0.84 5.29 13.40
CA GLN A 56 1.18 3.86 13.31
C GLN A 56 2.02 3.42 14.52
N ASP A 57 1.63 2.34 15.19
CA ASP A 57 2.46 1.74 16.24
C ASP A 57 3.44 0.74 15.62
N CYS A 58 4.59 1.23 15.16
CA CYS A 58 5.64 0.41 14.56
C CYS A 58 7.03 1.03 14.74
N GLU A 59 8.04 0.16 14.87
CA GLU A 59 9.43 0.59 15.12
C GLU A 59 10.10 1.23 13.90
N ARG A 60 9.82 0.70 12.69
CA ARG A 60 10.43 1.16 11.44
C ARG A 60 9.43 2.01 10.67
N LYS A 61 9.72 3.31 10.58
CA LYS A 61 8.95 4.31 9.84
C LYS A 61 9.88 5.08 8.90
N VAL A 62 9.41 5.37 7.69
CA VAL A 62 10.10 6.22 6.73
C VAL A 62 9.13 7.26 6.21
N PHE A 63 9.55 8.51 6.24
CA PHE A 63 8.87 9.61 5.57
C PHE A 63 9.84 10.26 4.59
N TRP A 64 9.34 10.57 3.40
CA TRP A 64 10.06 11.35 2.41
C TRP A 64 9.11 12.35 1.76
N GLU A 65 9.62 13.55 1.52
CA GLU A 65 8.93 14.61 0.81
C GLU A 65 9.91 15.25 -0.17
N ASN A 66 9.42 15.58 -1.36
CA ASN A 66 10.23 16.27 -2.35
C ASN A 66 10.40 17.76 -2.00
N ARG A 67 11.45 18.41 -2.52
CA ARG A 67 11.75 19.83 -2.19
C ARG A 67 10.64 20.81 -2.59
N SER A 68 9.83 20.45 -3.58
CA SER A 68 8.71 21.26 -4.06
C SER A 68 7.41 21.05 -3.26
N GLN A 69 7.40 20.14 -2.29
CA GLN A 69 6.21 19.79 -1.49
C GLN A 69 5.01 19.35 -2.34
N THR A 70 5.27 18.74 -3.48
CA THR A 70 4.24 18.22 -4.39
C THR A 70 4.07 16.71 -4.29
N GLU A 71 5.04 16.01 -3.70
CA GLU A 71 5.03 14.56 -3.55
C GLU A 71 5.49 14.18 -2.15
N GLN A 72 4.75 13.27 -1.53
CA GLN A 72 5.01 12.75 -0.21
C GLN A 72 4.85 11.23 -0.20
N PHE A 73 5.73 10.55 0.52
CA PHE A 73 5.68 9.11 0.74
C PHE A 73 5.82 8.81 2.23
N ALA A 74 5.00 7.88 2.70
CA ALA A 74 5.11 7.29 4.04
C ALA A 74 5.16 5.78 3.91
N GLY A 75 6.08 5.15 4.65
CA GLY A 75 6.27 3.71 4.67
C GLY A 75 6.48 3.20 6.09
N ILE A 76 6.01 1.98 6.34
CA ILE A 76 6.19 1.28 7.61
C ILE A 76 6.77 -0.11 7.39
N GLY A 77 7.47 -0.62 8.39
CA GLY A 77 8.02 -1.97 8.39
C GLY A 77 9.20 -2.17 7.44
N SER A 78 9.48 -3.43 7.10
CA SER A 78 10.54 -3.86 6.19
C SER A 78 10.07 -5.13 5.50
N ALA A 79 10.11 -5.17 4.17
CA ALA A 79 10.00 -6.43 3.44
C ALA A 79 11.38 -7.12 3.52
N LEU A 80 11.42 -8.33 4.08
CA LEU A 80 12.62 -9.17 4.19
C LEU A 80 12.62 -10.24 3.10
#